data_AF-A0A7J8WSM6-F1
#
_entry.id   AF-A0A7J8WSM6-F1
#
_cell.length_a   1.000
_cell.length_b   1.000
_cell.length_c   1.000
_cell.angle_alpha   90.00
_cell.angle_beta   90.00
_cell.angle_gamma   90.00
#
_symmetry.space_group_name_H-M   'P 1'
#
loop_
_entity.id
_entity.type
_entity.pdbx_description
1 polymer ?
#
loop_
_entity_poly.entity_id
_entity_poly.type
_entity_poly.pdbx_seq_one_letter_code
_entity_poly.pdbx_strand_id
1 'polypeptide(L)'
;MDDFERGRNPSKRTEHSSIVRSLSRSSWIMEDVFSGSMQSRRSGAGDEDEEALKWAAIQRLPTYDRLRTSIMQSFVDHEIVGNKVEHRQVDVTKLDMNERQKFIDMLFKVAEEDNEKFLKKLRNRIDKVGITLPTVEVRYQQLTIEANCYTGSRALPSLPNVARNIAESALDMLGITLAKTTNLTILNEVSGIIKPSRMTLLLGPPSSGKTTLLLALAGKLDQSLRVKGEVTYNGYRLNEFVPKKTSAYISQNDVHVGEMTVKETFDFSTRCQGVGTRYDLLSELARREKDAGIFPEADVDLFMKATAMEGVESSLITDYTLK
;
A
#
# COMPACT_ATOMS: atom_id res chain seq x y z
N MET A 1 -11.33 -2.02 67.17
CA MET A 1 -10.21 -1.73 68.09
C MET A 1 -9.63 -0.40 67.66
N ASP A 2 -10.43 0.67 67.69
CA ASP A 2 -10.99 1.33 68.90
C ASP A 2 -9.83 1.98 69.67
N ASP A 3 -9.88 3.22 70.13
CA ASP A 3 -10.93 4.22 70.12
C ASP A 3 -10.30 5.56 70.56
N PHE A 4 -10.84 6.64 70.02
CA PHE A 4 -11.40 7.81 70.73
C PHE A 4 -10.65 8.60 71.84
N GLU A 5 -10.65 9.91 71.57
CA GLU A 5 -11.04 11.04 72.45
C GLU A 5 -10.17 11.55 73.60
N ARG A 6 -9.90 12.87 73.54
CA ARG A 6 -10.38 13.80 74.58
C ARG A 6 -10.46 15.24 74.06
N GLY A 7 -11.67 15.79 74.04
CA GLY A 7 -11.91 17.22 73.90
C GLY A 7 -11.97 17.96 75.24
N ARG A 8 -11.92 19.30 75.19
CA ARG A 8 -12.77 20.20 76.00
C ARG A 8 -12.61 21.68 75.60
N ASN A 9 -13.75 22.27 75.25
CA ASN A 9 -14.11 23.70 75.23
C ASN A 9 -14.21 24.25 76.69
N PRO A 10 -14.27 25.59 77.00
CA PRO A 10 -15.37 26.47 76.55
C PRO A 10 -15.18 28.03 76.49
N SER A 11 -15.96 28.65 75.57
CA SER A 11 -16.86 29.82 75.67
C SER A 11 -16.51 31.22 76.29
N LYS A 12 -16.74 32.25 75.45
CA LYS A 12 -17.63 33.46 75.58
C LYS A 12 -17.19 34.77 76.28
N ARG A 13 -17.23 35.88 75.49
CA ARG A 13 -17.90 37.22 75.68
C ARG A 13 -17.53 38.13 74.47
N THR A 14 -18.38 38.55 73.51
CA THR A 14 -19.41 39.64 73.45
C THR A 14 -18.94 40.97 74.06
N GLU A 15 -18.91 42.15 73.40
CA GLU A 15 -19.97 42.98 72.74
C GLU A 15 -19.35 44.01 71.73
N HIS A 16 -19.86 44.21 70.50
CA HIS A 16 -20.83 45.19 69.92
C HIS A 16 -20.34 46.57 69.41
N SER A 17 -21.00 47.00 68.31
CA SER A 17 -21.11 48.34 67.65
C SER A 17 -20.17 48.57 66.44
N SER A 18 -20.57 49.05 65.25
CA SER A 18 -21.86 49.43 64.63
C SER A 18 -21.66 49.74 63.12
N ILE A 19 -22.59 49.27 62.29
CA ILE A 19 -23.20 49.82 61.05
C ILE A 19 -22.45 50.93 60.27
N VAL A 20 -22.14 50.67 58.98
CA VAL A 20 -22.52 51.55 57.83
C VAL A 20 -22.81 50.67 56.59
N ARG A 21 -23.91 51.00 55.91
CA ARG A 21 -24.42 50.37 54.67
C ARG A 21 -23.74 50.96 53.43
N SER A 22 -23.53 50.16 52.39
CA SER A 22 -23.89 50.59 51.03
C SER A 22 -24.24 49.38 50.15
N LEU A 23 -25.36 49.53 49.44
CA LEU A 23 -25.90 48.62 48.44
C LEU A 23 -25.37 49.03 47.07
N SER A 24 -25.11 48.08 46.18
CA SER A 24 -25.52 48.16 44.77
C SER A 24 -25.43 46.79 44.09
N ARG A 25 -26.58 46.36 43.54
CA ARG A 25 -26.76 45.25 42.60
C ARG A 25 -26.89 45.86 41.20
N SER A 26 -26.26 45.25 40.19
CA SER A 26 -26.60 45.39 38.76
C SER A 26 -25.89 44.26 38.01
N SER A 27 -26.57 43.15 37.70
CA SER A 27 -27.30 42.88 36.43
C SER A 27 -26.42 43.06 35.19
N TRP A 28 -25.88 41.94 34.70
CA TRP A 28 -25.21 41.85 33.41
C TRP A 28 -26.25 41.51 32.35
N ILE A 29 -26.46 42.43 31.41
CA ILE A 29 -27.11 42.16 30.12
C ILE A 29 -26.20 42.73 29.03
N MET A 30 -25.97 41.89 28.03
CA MET A 30 -25.23 42.12 26.79
C MET A 30 -25.74 43.35 26.02
N GLU A 31 -24.83 44.17 25.51
CA GLU A 31 -24.68 44.49 24.08
C GLU A 31 -23.57 45.51 23.87
N ASP A 32 -22.83 45.32 22.77
CA ASP A 32 -21.91 46.27 22.13
C ASP A 32 -20.70 46.82 22.90
N VAL A 33 -19.61 46.03 22.89
CA VAL A 33 -18.25 46.59 22.81
C VAL A 33 -17.41 45.76 21.83
N PHE A 34 -17.79 45.80 20.55
CA PHE A 34 -16.86 45.54 19.45
C PHE A 34 -16.16 46.85 19.11
N SER A 35 -14.89 47.00 19.49
CA SER A 35 -13.81 47.61 18.69
C SER A 35 -12.59 47.89 19.57
N GLY A 36 -11.60 47.00 19.55
CA GLY A 36 -10.33 47.28 20.23
C GLY A 36 -9.43 46.07 20.42
N SER A 37 -8.59 45.82 19.42
CA SER A 37 -7.33 45.07 19.49
C SER A 37 -7.34 43.70 20.19
N MET A 38 -7.41 42.63 19.40
CA MET A 38 -6.84 41.35 19.80
C MET A 38 -6.27 40.64 18.58
N GLN A 39 -5.11 41.12 18.11
CA GLN A 39 -4.20 40.32 17.30
C GLN A 39 -3.54 39.30 18.22
N SER A 40 -4.15 38.13 18.32
CA SER A 40 -3.60 36.96 18.99
C SER A 40 -4.08 35.71 18.26
N ARG A 41 -3.17 35.15 17.46
CA ARG A 41 -3.05 33.76 16.98
C ARG A 41 -4.26 32.86 17.31
N ARG A 42 -5.20 32.73 16.35
CA ARG A 42 -6.36 31.84 16.46
C ARG A 42 -6.67 31.10 15.15
N SER A 43 -5.63 30.70 14.41
CA SER A 43 -5.76 30.05 13.10
C SER A 43 -5.66 28.52 13.12
N GLY A 44 -5.48 27.89 14.28
CA GLY A 44 -5.37 26.41 14.36
C GLY A 44 -6.67 25.70 14.73
N ALA A 45 -7.39 26.21 15.73
CA ALA A 45 -8.55 25.50 16.30
C ALA A 45 -9.78 25.46 15.36
N GLY A 46 -9.96 26.47 14.51
CA GLY A 46 -11.11 26.53 13.60
C GLY A 46 -11.01 25.52 12.45
N ASP A 47 -9.80 25.28 11.95
CA ASP A 47 -9.58 24.39 10.80
C ASP A 47 -9.69 22.92 11.21
N GLU A 48 -9.21 22.56 12.41
CA GLU A 48 -9.37 21.21 12.99
C GLU A 48 -10.85 20.86 13.26
N ASP A 49 -11.63 21.82 13.80
CA ASP A 49 -13.07 21.64 14.03
C ASP A 49 -13.84 21.50 12.70
N GLU A 50 -13.44 22.24 11.66
CA GLU A 50 -14.03 22.14 10.32
C GLU A 50 -13.74 20.79 9.66
N GLU A 51 -12.52 20.28 9.81
CA GLU A 51 -12.13 18.95 9.31
C GLU A 51 -12.92 17.84 10.03
N ALA A 52 -13.05 17.93 11.36
CA ALA A 52 -13.81 16.97 12.16
C ALA A 52 -15.30 16.92 11.74
N LEU A 53 -15.90 18.08 11.44
CA LEU A 53 -17.26 18.16 10.91
C LEU A 53 -17.40 17.48 9.54
N LYS A 54 -16.42 17.67 8.64
CA LYS A 54 -16.40 17.02 7.31
C LYS A 54 -16.25 15.51 7.44
N TRP A 55 -15.40 15.02 8.34
CA TRP A 55 -15.28 13.60 8.64
C TRP A 55 -16.58 13.00 9.21
N ALA A 56 -17.24 13.72 10.11
CA ALA A 56 -18.54 13.30 10.65
C ALA A 56 -19.61 13.21 9.55
N ALA A 57 -19.60 14.12 8.58
CA ALA A 57 -20.47 14.05 7.41
C ALA A 57 -20.17 12.81 6.55
N ILE A 58 -18.90 12.50 6.27
CA ILE A 58 -18.49 11.31 5.51
C ILE A 58 -18.91 10.02 6.21
N GLN A 59 -18.81 9.94 7.54
CA GLN A 59 -19.22 8.74 8.28
C GLN A 59 -20.73 8.47 8.27
N ARG A 60 -21.54 9.50 7.99
CA ARG A 60 -23.00 9.38 7.84
C ARG A 60 -23.40 8.86 6.45
N LEU A 61 -22.48 8.89 5.48
CA LEU A 61 -22.75 8.38 4.15
C LEU A 61 -22.96 6.84 4.14
N PRO A 62 -23.72 6.31 3.18
CA PRO A 62 -23.76 4.88 2.89
C PRO A 62 -22.35 4.32 2.64
N THR A 63 -22.15 3.02 2.91
CA THR A 63 -20.85 2.35 2.78
C THR A 63 -20.20 2.59 1.41
N TYR A 64 -20.99 2.56 0.34
CA TYR A 64 -20.53 2.76 -1.04
C TYR A 64 -19.98 4.19 -1.28
N ASP A 65 -20.72 5.21 -0.85
CA ASP A 65 -20.34 6.61 -1.03
C ASP A 65 -19.17 6.98 -0.13
N ARG A 66 -19.15 6.47 1.10
CA ARG A 66 -18.08 6.69 2.07
C ARG A 66 -16.71 6.21 1.58
N LEU A 67 -16.66 5.12 0.81
CA LEU A 67 -15.42 4.60 0.23
C LEU A 67 -14.94 5.43 -0.97
N ARG A 68 -15.80 6.26 -1.55
CA ARG A 68 -15.49 7.13 -2.70
C ARG A 68 -15.26 8.58 -2.31
N THR A 69 -15.83 9.04 -1.21
CA THR A 69 -15.66 10.42 -0.75
C THR A 69 -14.47 10.53 0.21
N SER A 70 -13.54 11.43 -0.08
CA SER A 70 -12.41 11.77 0.79
C SER A 70 -12.29 13.28 0.96
N ILE A 71 -11.36 13.73 1.79
CA ILE A 71 -11.00 15.14 1.97
C ILE A 71 -9.70 15.40 1.24
N MET A 72 -9.67 16.43 0.39
CA MET A 72 -8.47 16.90 -0.29
C MET A 72 -8.10 18.28 0.23
N GLN A 73 -6.84 18.46 0.62
CA GLN A 73 -6.30 19.77 0.95
C GLN A 73 -6.01 20.53 -0.35
N SER A 74 -6.62 21.69 -0.53
CA SER A 74 -6.29 22.61 -1.60
C SER A 74 -5.64 23.86 -1.02
N PHE A 75 -4.47 24.20 -1.54
CA PHE A 75 -3.92 25.55 -1.42
C PHE A 75 -4.60 26.40 -2.47
N VAL A 76 -5.36 27.40 -2.04
CA VAL A 76 -5.82 28.43 -2.97
C VAL A 76 -4.65 29.38 -3.15
N ASP A 77 -4.06 29.43 -4.36
CA ASP A 77 -3.13 30.48 -4.76
C ASP A 77 -3.89 31.81 -4.91
N HIS A 78 -4.39 32.36 -3.80
CA HIS A 78 -4.65 33.78 -3.74
C HIS A 78 -3.34 34.44 -3.32
N GLU A 79 -2.60 34.91 -4.33
CA GLU A 79 -1.65 35.99 -4.13
C GLU A 79 -2.33 37.06 -3.27
N ILE A 80 -1.74 37.32 -2.10
CA ILE A 80 -2.08 38.37 -1.14
C ILE A 80 -3.08 37.92 -0.03
N VAL A 81 -2.49 37.60 1.14
CA VAL A 81 -3.07 37.37 2.49
C VAL A 81 -3.52 35.95 2.85
N GLY A 82 -2.55 35.17 3.32
CA GLY A 82 -2.76 34.01 4.21
C GLY A 82 -2.89 32.68 3.48
N ASN A 83 -1.91 31.78 3.66
CA ASN A 83 -2.03 30.37 3.31
C ASN A 83 -3.13 29.72 4.16
N LYS A 84 -4.40 29.87 3.76
CA LYS A 84 -5.50 29.10 4.34
C LYS A 84 -5.57 27.76 3.59
N VAL A 85 -5.36 26.66 4.32
CA VAL A 85 -5.53 25.31 3.77
C VAL A 85 -7.03 25.04 3.77
N GLU A 86 -7.64 24.98 2.58
CA GLU A 86 -9.05 24.63 2.48
C GLU A 86 -9.18 23.12 2.29
N HIS A 87 -9.97 22.49 3.16
CA HIS A 87 -10.25 21.05 3.10
C HIS A 87 -11.51 20.81 2.25
N ARG A 88 -11.38 20.39 1.00
CA ARG A 88 -12.54 20.14 0.13
C ARG A 88 -12.96 18.67 0.17
N GLN A 89 -14.25 18.38 0.34
CA GLN A 89 -14.75 17.02 0.14
C GLN A 89 -14.74 16.70 -1.37
N VAL A 90 -14.16 15.57 -1.74
CA VAL A 90 -13.99 15.15 -3.14
C VAL A 90 -14.43 13.71 -3.34
N ASP A 91 -15.06 13.46 -4.47
CA ASP A 91 -15.32 12.11 -4.97
C ASP A 91 -14.10 11.64 -5.75
N VAL A 92 -13.41 10.61 -5.24
CA VAL A 92 -12.14 10.15 -5.79
C VAL A 92 -12.26 9.64 -7.23
N THR A 93 -13.44 9.21 -7.66
CA THR A 93 -13.65 8.74 -9.05
C THR A 93 -13.75 9.90 -10.05
N LYS A 94 -13.96 11.12 -9.56
CA LYS A 94 -14.17 12.32 -10.39
C LYS A 94 -12.97 13.28 -10.36
N LEU A 95 -11.85 12.86 -9.77
CA LEU A 95 -10.63 13.67 -9.73
C LEU A 95 -10.09 13.86 -11.14
N ASP A 96 -9.97 15.12 -11.54
CA ASP A 96 -9.38 15.47 -12.83
C ASP A 96 -7.85 15.24 -12.83
N MET A 97 -7.22 15.35 -14.00
CA MET A 97 -5.77 15.15 -14.13
C MET A 97 -4.97 16.17 -13.31
N ASN A 98 -5.44 17.41 -13.24
CA ASN A 98 -4.73 18.51 -12.59
C ASN A 98 -4.79 18.39 -11.05
N GLU A 99 -5.93 17.98 -10.51
CA GLU A 99 -6.17 17.73 -9.09
C GLU A 99 -5.31 16.58 -8.59
N ARG A 100 -5.21 15.49 -9.38
CA ARG A 100 -4.30 14.38 -9.05
C ARG A 100 -2.85 14.80 -9.09
N GLN A 101 -2.43 15.54 -10.13
CA GLN A 101 -1.06 16.04 -10.23
C GLN A 101 -0.72 16.97 -9.06
N LYS A 102 -1.61 17.91 -8.73
CA LYS A 102 -1.47 18.79 -7.55
C LYS A 102 -1.36 18.01 -6.26
N PHE A 103 -2.16 16.94 -6.10
CA PHE A 103 -2.08 16.07 -4.93
C PHE A 103 -0.72 15.38 -4.83
N ILE A 104 -0.22 14.80 -5.93
CA ILE A 104 1.09 14.15 -5.97
C ILE A 104 2.22 15.15 -5.69
N ASP A 105 2.18 16.33 -6.31
CA ASP A 105 3.21 17.36 -6.11
C ASP A 105 3.19 17.97 -4.71
N MET A 106 2.02 18.04 -4.07
CA MET A 106 1.89 18.42 -2.66
C MET A 106 2.48 17.38 -1.73
N LEU A 107 2.22 16.10 -2.00
CA LEU A 107 2.59 14.98 -1.13
C LEU A 107 4.07 14.58 -1.28
N PHE A 108 4.64 14.73 -2.47
CA PHE A 108 6.00 14.30 -2.82
C PHE A 108 6.82 15.46 -3.42
N LYS A 109 7.10 16.48 -2.61
CA LYS A 109 7.99 17.59 -3.01
C LYS A 109 9.44 17.14 -3.07
N VAL A 110 9.88 16.38 -2.07
CA VAL A 110 11.18 15.69 -2.05
C VAL A 110 10.91 14.20 -2.09
N ALA A 111 11.00 13.62 -3.30
CA ALA A 111 10.52 12.25 -3.57
C ALA A 111 11.03 11.21 -2.57
N GLU A 112 12.32 11.20 -2.22
CA GLU A 112 12.89 10.17 -1.32
C GLU A 112 12.44 10.32 0.14
N GLU A 113 12.59 11.51 0.74
CA GLU A 113 12.26 11.73 2.15
C GLU A 113 10.75 11.70 2.41
N ASP A 114 9.96 12.27 1.51
CA ASP A 114 8.52 12.38 1.69
C ASP A 114 7.83 11.04 1.39
N ASN A 115 8.40 10.21 0.51
CA ASN A 115 7.89 8.86 0.28
C ASN A 115 8.06 7.95 1.50
N GLU A 116 9.20 7.99 2.19
CA GLU A 116 9.38 7.21 3.41
C GLU A 116 8.36 7.62 4.49
N LYS A 117 8.16 8.94 4.69
CA LYS A 117 7.17 9.47 5.63
C LYS A 117 5.76 9.03 5.26
N PHE A 118 5.40 9.12 3.98
CA PHE A 118 4.09 8.72 3.49
C PHE A 118 3.84 7.22 3.68
N LEU A 119 4.79 6.36 3.32
CA LEU A 119 4.68 4.91 3.51
C LEU A 119 4.57 4.53 4.99
N LYS A 120 5.24 5.26 5.89
CA LYS A 120 5.07 5.11 7.34
C LYS A 120 3.65 5.49 7.78
N LYS A 121 3.08 6.60 7.30
CA LYS A 121 1.69 6.98 7.60
C LYS A 121 0.69 5.93 7.10
N LEU A 122 0.88 5.45 5.87
CA LEU A 122 0.07 4.40 5.26
C LEU A 122 0.09 3.13 6.12
N ARG A 123 1.28 2.70 6.55
CA ARG A 123 1.44 1.55 7.44
C ARG A 123 0.80 1.78 8.80
N ASN A 124 1.03 2.95 9.41
CA ASN A 124 0.45 3.30 10.71
C ASN A 124 -1.08 3.26 10.68
N ARG A 125 -1.71 3.68 9.58
CA ARG A 125 -3.17 3.60 9.41
C ARG A 125 -3.68 2.15 9.47
N ILE A 126 -3.02 1.24 8.76
CA ILE A 126 -3.36 -0.19 8.76
C ILE A 126 -3.11 -0.83 10.13
N ASP A 127 -1.97 -0.50 10.75
CA ASP A 127 -1.56 -1.04 12.05
C ASP A 127 -2.48 -0.54 13.19
N LYS A 128 -2.97 0.71 13.13
CA LYS A 128 -3.91 1.31 14.10
C LYS A 128 -5.19 0.49 14.27
N VAL A 129 -5.66 -0.16 13.21
CA VAL A 129 -6.88 -1.00 13.21
C VAL A 129 -6.57 -2.50 13.35
N GLY A 130 -5.31 -2.85 13.63
CA GLY A 130 -4.89 -4.23 13.88
C GLY A 130 -5.05 -5.15 12.67
N ILE A 131 -4.92 -4.61 11.45
CA ILE A 131 -4.93 -5.45 10.23
C ILE A 131 -3.50 -5.95 9.99
N THR A 132 -3.32 -7.27 10.04
CA THR A 132 -2.04 -7.91 9.72
C THR A 132 -1.96 -8.17 8.21
N LEU A 133 -1.02 -7.52 7.53
CA LEU A 133 -0.78 -7.77 6.12
C LEU A 133 -0.17 -9.17 5.91
N PRO A 134 -0.62 -9.92 4.88
CA PRO A 134 -0.09 -11.26 4.61
C PRO A 134 1.39 -11.17 4.21
N THR A 135 2.19 -12.09 4.75
CA THR A 135 3.60 -12.25 4.40
C THR A 135 3.81 -13.57 3.69
N VAL A 136 4.85 -13.65 2.86
CA VAL A 136 5.16 -14.84 2.07
C VAL A 136 6.55 -15.33 2.42
N GLU A 137 6.63 -16.52 3.02
CA GLU A 137 7.86 -17.30 3.13
C GLU A 137 7.89 -18.32 1.99
N VAL A 138 8.99 -18.32 1.23
CA VAL A 138 9.22 -19.30 0.16
C VAL A 138 10.24 -20.32 0.64
N ARG A 139 9.89 -21.60 0.57
CA ARG A 139 10.77 -22.71 0.97
C ARG A 139 10.93 -23.67 -0.19
N TYR A 140 12.16 -24.06 -0.46
CA TYR A 140 12.50 -25.06 -1.47
C TYR A 140 13.33 -26.16 -0.84
N GLN A 141 13.01 -27.41 -1.15
CA GLN A 141 13.63 -28.60 -0.56
C GLN A 141 14.01 -29.59 -1.65
N GLN A 142 15.28 -30.01 -1.62
CA GLN A 142 15.87 -30.99 -2.54
C GLN A 142 15.52 -30.69 -4.01
N LEU A 143 15.55 -29.41 -4.38
CA LEU A 143 15.15 -28.95 -5.70
C LEU A 143 16.22 -29.35 -6.72
N THR A 144 15.85 -30.24 -7.63
CA THR A 144 16.68 -30.69 -8.75
C THR A 144 15.95 -30.37 -10.05
N ILE A 145 16.65 -29.73 -10.98
CA ILE A 145 16.11 -29.35 -12.29
C ILE A 145 17.01 -29.90 -13.38
N GLU A 146 16.45 -30.70 -14.26
CA GLU A 146 17.15 -31.37 -15.36
C GLU A 146 16.54 -30.93 -16.71
N ALA A 147 17.39 -30.73 -17.71
CA ALA A 147 17.01 -30.48 -19.09
C ALA A 147 17.38 -31.69 -19.97
N ASN A 148 16.48 -32.09 -20.85
CA ASN A 148 16.80 -33.09 -21.87
C ASN A 148 17.39 -32.36 -23.09
N CYS A 149 18.68 -32.57 -23.36
CA CYS A 149 19.39 -31.92 -24.47
C CYS A 149 19.83 -32.94 -25.53
N TYR A 150 19.76 -32.59 -26.81
CA TYR A 150 20.36 -33.39 -27.88
C TYR A 150 21.89 -33.24 -27.86
N THR A 151 22.62 -34.35 -27.99
CA THR A 151 24.10 -34.34 -27.92
C THR A 151 24.75 -33.82 -29.21
N GLY A 152 25.94 -33.20 -29.09
CA GLY A 152 26.82 -32.84 -30.22
C GLY A 152 26.51 -31.49 -30.86
N SER A 153 26.66 -31.36 -32.19
CA SER A 153 26.37 -30.15 -32.98
C SER A 153 24.89 -29.67 -32.94
N ARG A 154 24.05 -30.41 -32.21
CA ARG A 154 22.62 -30.15 -31.96
C ARG A 154 22.31 -29.50 -30.62
N ALA A 155 23.31 -29.24 -29.77
CA ALA A 155 23.11 -28.68 -28.44
C ALA A 155 22.51 -27.26 -28.44
N LEU A 156 22.66 -26.52 -29.55
CA LEU A 156 22.05 -25.22 -29.76
C LEU A 156 20.90 -25.33 -30.79
N PRO A 157 19.69 -24.82 -30.48
CA PRO A 157 18.60 -24.76 -31.43
C PRO A 157 18.93 -23.74 -32.52
N SER A 158 19.47 -24.22 -33.63
CA SER A 158 19.59 -23.46 -34.87
C SER A 158 18.46 -23.86 -35.82
N LEU A 159 18.02 -22.95 -36.69
CA LEU A 159 17.01 -23.23 -37.71
C LEU A 159 17.25 -24.56 -38.48
N PRO A 160 18.47 -24.87 -38.96
CA PRO A 160 18.73 -26.17 -39.60
C PRO A 160 18.67 -27.35 -38.63
N ASN A 161 19.07 -27.19 -37.35
CA ASN A 161 18.94 -28.24 -36.35
C ASN A 161 17.47 -28.53 -36.02
N VAL A 162 16.60 -27.51 -35.99
CA VAL A 162 15.16 -27.68 -35.78
C VAL A 162 14.52 -28.42 -36.95
N ALA A 163 14.83 -28.04 -38.20
CA ALA A 163 14.35 -28.77 -39.38
C ALA A 163 14.80 -30.24 -39.39
N ARG A 164 16.06 -30.50 -38.99
CA ARG A 164 16.59 -31.87 -38.85
C ARG A 164 15.88 -32.67 -37.75
N ASN A 165 15.50 -32.02 -36.65
CA ASN A 165 14.76 -32.66 -35.55
C ASN A 165 13.30 -32.98 -35.94
N ILE A 166 12.65 -32.12 -36.73
CA ILE A 166 11.29 -32.38 -37.26
C ILE A 166 11.32 -33.56 -38.24
N ALA A 167 12.27 -33.56 -39.18
CA ALA A 167 12.44 -34.66 -40.13
C ALA A 167 12.74 -35.99 -39.43
N GLU A 168 13.60 -35.98 -38.39
CA GLU A 168 13.84 -37.18 -37.60
C GLU A 168 12.63 -37.59 -36.75
N SER A 169 11.84 -36.67 -36.19
CA SER A 169 10.60 -37.04 -35.47
C SER A 169 9.59 -37.73 -36.40
N ALA A 170 9.53 -37.33 -37.67
CA ALA A 170 8.70 -37.99 -38.67
C ALA A 170 9.24 -39.39 -39.03
N LEU A 171 10.57 -39.56 -39.07
CA LEU A 171 11.20 -40.87 -39.26
C LEU A 171 11.08 -41.78 -38.02
N ASP A 172 11.01 -41.19 -36.82
CA ASP A 172 10.79 -41.89 -35.56
C ASP A 172 9.38 -42.49 -35.50
N MET A 173 8.39 -41.75 -36.01
CA MET A 173 7.02 -42.23 -36.21
C MET A 173 6.96 -43.42 -37.21
N LEU A 174 7.98 -43.57 -38.06
CA LEU A 174 8.16 -44.69 -38.99
C LEU A 174 9.10 -45.79 -38.42
N GLY A 175 9.49 -45.70 -37.15
CA GLY A 175 10.26 -46.73 -36.44
C GLY A 175 11.78 -46.60 -36.50
N ILE A 176 12.31 -45.44 -36.92
CA ILE A 176 13.76 -45.20 -37.03
C ILE A 176 14.21 -44.13 -36.03
N THR A 177 14.61 -44.56 -34.82
CA THR A 177 15.14 -43.70 -33.76
C THR A 177 16.61 -43.36 -34.00
N LEU A 178 16.91 -42.12 -34.43
CA LEU A 178 18.29 -41.66 -34.70
C LEU A 178 18.89 -40.75 -33.62
N ALA A 179 18.07 -40.10 -32.80
CA ALA A 179 18.52 -39.05 -31.89
C ALA A 179 18.84 -39.57 -30.48
N LYS A 180 20.07 -39.29 -29.99
CA LYS A 180 20.43 -39.48 -28.58
C LYS A 180 20.24 -38.19 -27.80
N THR A 181 19.41 -38.24 -26.76
CA THR A 181 19.25 -37.17 -25.75
C THR A 181 20.11 -37.48 -24.53
N THR A 182 20.68 -36.45 -23.91
CA THR A 182 21.39 -36.52 -22.62
C THR A 182 20.71 -35.60 -21.63
N ASN A 183 20.64 -36.04 -20.37
CA ASN A 183 20.08 -35.24 -19.29
C ASN A 183 21.16 -34.33 -18.72
N LEU A 184 20.96 -33.02 -18.83
CA LEU A 184 21.80 -32.00 -18.22
C LEU A 184 21.17 -31.56 -16.90
N THR A 185 21.84 -31.80 -15.78
CA THR A 185 21.40 -31.31 -14.47
C THR A 185 21.78 -29.84 -14.33
N ILE A 186 20.78 -28.95 -14.22
CA ILE A 186 20.98 -27.50 -14.04
C ILE A 186 21.09 -27.15 -12.56
N LEU A 187 20.16 -27.67 -11.74
CA LEU A 187 20.18 -27.55 -10.28
C LEU A 187 20.21 -28.95 -9.68
N ASN A 188 20.98 -29.14 -8.62
CA ASN A 188 21.15 -30.44 -7.98
C ASN A 188 20.89 -30.33 -6.47
N GLU A 189 19.76 -30.89 -6.02
CA GLU A 189 19.35 -31.05 -4.61
C GLU A 189 19.43 -29.77 -3.75
N VAL A 190 19.11 -28.62 -4.34
CA VAL A 190 19.24 -27.33 -3.67
C VAL A 190 18.09 -27.13 -2.66
N SER A 191 18.42 -26.67 -1.45
CA SER A 191 17.43 -26.41 -0.39
C SER A 191 17.66 -25.06 0.27
N GLY A 192 16.59 -24.40 0.70
CA GLY A 192 16.69 -23.10 1.36
C GLY A 192 15.34 -22.44 1.65
N ILE A 193 15.40 -21.28 2.31
CA ILE A 193 14.24 -20.51 2.74
C ILE A 193 14.49 -19.03 2.43
N ILE A 194 13.54 -18.40 1.74
CA ILE A 194 13.46 -16.95 1.56
C ILE A 194 12.45 -16.41 2.56
N LYS A 195 12.96 -15.65 3.53
CA LYS A 195 12.14 -15.05 4.59
C LYS A 195 11.43 -13.79 4.07
N PRO A 196 10.20 -13.51 4.53
CA PRO A 196 9.51 -12.27 4.22
C PRO A 196 10.28 -11.06 4.77
N SER A 197 10.04 -9.89 4.18
CA SER A 197 10.62 -8.61 4.60
C SER A 197 12.16 -8.58 4.62
N ARG A 198 12.82 -9.39 3.78
CA ARG A 198 14.27 -9.39 3.60
C ARG A 198 14.63 -9.40 2.13
N MET A 199 15.68 -8.65 1.79
CA MET A 199 16.33 -8.75 0.48
C MET A 199 17.31 -9.92 0.51
N THR A 200 17.17 -10.84 -0.44
CA THR A 200 18.08 -11.98 -0.61
C THR A 200 18.86 -11.81 -1.91
N LEU A 201 20.18 -11.69 -1.80
CA LEU A 201 21.08 -11.56 -2.95
C LEU A 201 21.59 -12.94 -3.38
N LEU A 202 21.27 -13.35 -4.62
CA LEU A 202 21.74 -14.60 -5.21
C LEU A 202 22.94 -14.35 -6.13
N LEU A 203 24.13 -14.80 -5.71
CA LEU A 203 25.37 -14.66 -6.49
C LEU A 203 25.83 -16.00 -7.03
N GLY A 204 26.42 -15.98 -8.22
CA GLY A 204 27.01 -17.17 -8.84
C GLY A 204 27.59 -16.85 -10.22
N PRO A 205 28.58 -17.63 -10.70
CA PRO A 205 29.19 -17.42 -12.01
C PRO A 205 28.17 -17.61 -13.15
N PRO A 206 28.49 -17.18 -14.38
CA PRO A 206 27.67 -17.52 -15.55
C PRO A 206 27.34 -19.02 -15.60
N SER A 207 26.14 -19.35 -16.07
CA SER A 207 25.64 -20.74 -16.16
C SER A 207 25.46 -21.50 -14.84
N SER A 208 25.53 -20.84 -13.68
CA SER A 208 25.29 -21.48 -12.37
C SER A 208 23.81 -21.77 -12.03
N GLY A 209 22.88 -21.65 -12.98
CA GLY A 209 21.45 -21.94 -12.76
C GLY A 209 20.65 -20.87 -12.00
N LYS A 210 21.18 -19.64 -11.80
CA LYS A 210 20.48 -18.55 -11.08
C LYS A 210 19.09 -18.25 -11.65
N THR A 211 19.03 -18.01 -12.96
CA THR A 211 17.79 -17.72 -13.68
C THR A 211 16.81 -18.87 -13.53
N THR A 212 17.29 -20.11 -13.65
CA THR A 212 16.48 -21.32 -13.48
C THR A 212 15.92 -21.44 -12.07
N LEU A 213 16.72 -21.15 -11.04
CA LEU A 213 16.26 -21.12 -9.65
C LEU A 213 15.17 -20.05 -9.44
N LEU A 214 15.39 -18.83 -9.91
CA LEU A 214 14.39 -17.74 -9.77
C LEU A 214 13.08 -18.06 -10.49
N LEU A 215 13.15 -18.64 -11.70
CA LEU A 215 11.97 -19.07 -12.46
C LEU A 215 11.24 -20.22 -11.76
N ALA A 216 11.97 -21.18 -11.18
CA ALA A 216 11.38 -22.28 -10.42
C ALA A 216 10.65 -21.77 -9.17
N LEU A 217 11.28 -20.85 -8.43
CA LEU A 217 10.66 -20.25 -7.25
C LEU A 217 9.40 -19.45 -7.63
N ALA A 218 9.44 -18.69 -8.72
CA ALA A 218 8.29 -17.90 -9.19
C ALA A 218 7.17 -18.74 -9.87
N GLY A 219 7.33 -20.06 -9.99
CA GLY A 219 6.37 -20.92 -10.69
C GLY A 219 6.26 -20.61 -12.19
N LYS A 220 7.33 -20.11 -12.81
CA LYS A 220 7.43 -19.78 -14.24
C LYS A 220 8.47 -20.62 -14.98
N LEU A 221 8.86 -21.77 -14.42
CA LEU A 221 9.79 -22.67 -15.07
C LEU A 221 9.17 -23.28 -16.34
N ASP A 222 10.00 -23.49 -17.36
CA ASP A 222 9.60 -24.14 -18.60
C ASP A 222 9.13 -25.59 -18.35
N GLN A 223 8.00 -25.96 -18.96
CA GLN A 223 7.37 -27.27 -18.78
C GLN A 223 8.17 -28.43 -19.37
N SER A 224 9.11 -28.16 -20.28
CA SER A 224 10.02 -29.16 -20.85
C SER A 224 11.10 -29.62 -19.86
N LEU A 225 11.31 -28.90 -18.76
CA LEU A 225 12.29 -29.22 -17.73
C LEU A 225 11.71 -30.23 -16.73
N ARG A 226 12.53 -31.21 -16.35
CA ARG A 226 12.16 -32.17 -15.31
C ARG A 226 12.49 -31.56 -13.95
N VAL A 227 11.49 -31.46 -13.10
CA VAL A 227 11.62 -30.92 -11.74
C VAL A 227 11.44 -32.04 -10.73
N LYS A 228 12.36 -32.13 -9.77
CA LYS A 228 12.26 -32.97 -8.57
C LYS A 228 12.43 -32.08 -7.33
N GLY A 229 11.93 -32.55 -6.19
CA GLY A 229 11.86 -31.75 -4.97
C GLY A 229 10.59 -30.90 -4.93
N GLU A 230 10.55 -29.94 -4.01
CA GLU A 230 9.33 -29.17 -3.74
C GLU A 230 9.64 -27.68 -3.49
N VAL A 231 8.74 -26.82 -3.99
CA VAL A 231 8.71 -25.38 -3.67
C VAL A 231 7.35 -25.08 -3.03
N THR A 232 7.37 -24.44 -1.87
CA THR A 232 6.18 -24.07 -1.10
C THR A 232 6.19 -22.61 -0.71
N TYR A 233 5.00 -22.02 -0.68
CA TYR A 233 4.72 -20.66 -0.20
C TYR A 233 3.86 -20.80 1.05
N ASN A 234 4.41 -20.46 2.22
CA ASN A 234 3.74 -20.66 3.52
C ASN A 234 3.18 -22.09 3.72
N GLY A 235 3.87 -23.11 3.20
CA GLY A 235 3.45 -24.52 3.27
C GLY A 235 2.56 -25.00 2.12
N TYR A 236 2.06 -24.11 1.25
CA TYR A 236 1.28 -24.49 0.07
C TYR A 236 2.18 -24.69 -1.16
N ARG A 237 1.99 -25.78 -1.87
CA ARG A 237 2.65 -26.12 -3.14
C ARG A 237 2.19 -25.19 -4.25
N LEU A 238 3.05 -25.01 -5.26
CA LEU A 238 2.77 -24.15 -6.41
C LEU A 238 1.53 -24.55 -7.23
N ASN A 239 1.02 -25.78 -7.09
CA ASN A 239 -0.19 -26.27 -7.74
C ASN A 239 -1.48 -26.08 -6.91
N GLU A 240 -1.37 -25.64 -5.65
CA GLU A 240 -2.52 -25.41 -4.75
C GLU A 240 -3.06 -23.97 -4.84
N PHE A 241 -2.33 -23.08 -5.49
CA PHE A 241 -2.71 -21.68 -5.68
C PHE A 241 -2.23 -21.18 -7.05
N VAL A 242 -2.39 -19.88 -7.30
CA VAL A 242 -1.89 -19.24 -8.53
C VAL A 242 -0.63 -18.43 -8.18
N PRO A 243 0.60 -18.95 -8.42
CA PRO A 243 1.85 -18.26 -8.09
C PRO A 243 1.95 -16.87 -8.71
N LYS A 244 1.42 -16.69 -9.92
CA LYS A 244 1.41 -15.40 -10.63
C LYS A 244 0.67 -14.27 -9.90
N LYS A 245 -0.24 -14.60 -8.97
CA LYS A 245 -0.93 -13.60 -8.12
C LYS A 245 -0.11 -13.19 -6.89
N THR A 246 0.91 -13.97 -6.53
CA THR A 246 1.67 -13.81 -5.28
C THR A 246 3.14 -13.44 -5.53
N SER A 247 3.72 -13.90 -6.64
CA SER A 247 5.10 -13.59 -7.02
C SER A 247 5.20 -13.10 -8.46
N ALA A 248 5.99 -12.05 -8.65
CA ALA A 248 6.39 -11.56 -9.96
C ALA A 248 7.86 -11.94 -10.22
N TYR A 249 8.14 -12.32 -11.47
CA TYR A 249 9.50 -12.50 -11.98
C TYR A 249 9.75 -11.44 -13.03
N ILE A 250 10.81 -10.66 -12.84
CA ILE A 250 11.30 -9.64 -13.76
C ILE A 250 12.48 -10.23 -14.52
N SER A 251 12.35 -10.33 -15.85
CA SER A 251 13.38 -10.90 -16.71
C SER A 251 14.56 -9.94 -16.91
N GLN A 252 15.66 -10.46 -17.46
CA GLN A 252 16.79 -9.63 -17.87
C GLN A 252 16.45 -8.71 -19.05
N ASN A 253 15.51 -9.15 -19.89
CA ASN A 253 15.01 -8.39 -21.01
C ASN A 253 13.65 -7.81 -20.65
N ASP A 254 13.47 -6.53 -20.93
CA ASP A 254 12.19 -5.85 -20.84
C ASP A 254 11.51 -5.84 -22.22
N VAL A 255 10.24 -6.23 -22.26
CA VAL A 255 9.44 -6.27 -23.50
C VAL A 255 8.32 -5.26 -23.36
N HIS A 256 8.39 -4.20 -24.15
CA HIS A 256 7.42 -3.10 -24.18
C HIS A 256 6.97 -2.80 -25.61
N VAL A 257 5.79 -2.20 -25.74
CA VAL A 257 5.29 -1.68 -27.00
C VAL A 257 6.01 -0.38 -27.30
N GLY A 258 6.73 -0.30 -28.43
CA GLY A 258 7.61 0.83 -28.75
C GLY A 258 6.88 2.12 -29.08
N GLU A 259 5.60 2.03 -29.43
CA GLU A 259 4.73 3.15 -29.80
C GLU A 259 4.09 3.84 -28.58
N MET A 260 4.16 3.24 -27.40
CA MET A 260 3.55 3.77 -26.17
C MET A 260 4.54 4.59 -25.37
N THR A 261 4.08 5.71 -24.82
CA THR A 261 4.82 6.46 -23.80
C THR A 261 4.89 5.66 -22.49
N VAL A 262 5.80 6.06 -21.60
CA VAL A 262 5.94 5.45 -20.27
C VAL A 262 4.62 5.53 -19.49
N LYS A 263 3.96 6.71 -19.49
CA LYS A 263 2.67 6.90 -18.81
C LYS A 263 1.59 5.98 -19.37
N GLU A 264 1.45 5.92 -20.69
CA GLU A 264 0.48 5.03 -21.34
C GLU A 264 0.74 3.56 -21.01
N THR A 265 2.00 3.16 -20.91
CA THR A 265 2.39 1.79 -20.54
C THR A 265 1.96 1.45 -19.12
N PHE A 266 2.18 2.36 -18.16
CA PHE A 266 1.71 2.17 -16.78
C PHE A 266 0.19 2.21 -16.68
N ASP A 267 -0.48 3.14 -17.36
CA ASP A 267 -1.95 3.21 -17.38
C ASP A 267 -2.58 1.96 -18.03
N PHE A 268 -1.94 1.37 -19.04
CA PHE A 268 -2.36 0.09 -19.59
C PHE A 268 -2.14 -1.06 -18.60
N SER A 269 -0.96 -1.15 -17.99
CA SER A 269 -0.62 -2.19 -17.00
C SER A 269 -1.55 -2.15 -15.79
N THR A 270 -1.83 -0.96 -15.25
CA THR A 270 -2.73 -0.78 -14.09
C THR A 270 -4.16 -1.20 -14.42
N ARG A 271 -4.67 -0.86 -15.61
CA ARG A 271 -5.99 -1.33 -16.07
C ARG A 271 -6.05 -2.86 -16.22
N CYS A 272 -4.99 -3.49 -16.72
CA CYS A 272 -4.92 -4.96 -16.81
C CYS A 272 -4.83 -5.66 -15.45
N GLN A 273 -4.12 -5.07 -14.48
CA GLN A 273 -4.00 -5.61 -13.13
C GLN A 273 -5.27 -5.38 -12.31
N GLY A 274 -6.01 -4.31 -12.59
CA GLY A 274 -7.18 -3.88 -11.82
C GLY A 274 -6.82 -3.44 -10.40
N VAL A 275 -7.84 -3.27 -9.57
CA VAL A 275 -7.65 -2.85 -8.16
C VAL A 275 -7.24 -4.00 -7.25
N GLY A 276 -7.48 -5.26 -7.68
CA GLY A 276 -7.15 -6.46 -6.91
C GLY A 276 -7.87 -6.49 -5.57
N THR A 277 -7.15 -6.87 -4.51
CA THR A 277 -7.68 -6.94 -3.14
C THR A 277 -7.71 -5.60 -2.40
N ARG A 278 -7.35 -4.49 -3.08
CA ARG A 278 -7.26 -3.16 -2.44
C ARG A 278 -8.63 -2.66 -1.98
N TYR A 279 -9.68 -2.90 -2.76
CA TYR A 279 -11.04 -2.51 -2.40
C TYR A 279 -11.53 -3.25 -1.14
N ASP A 280 -11.28 -4.55 -1.05
CA ASP A 280 -11.65 -5.37 0.11
C ASP A 280 -10.89 -4.94 1.36
N LEU A 281 -9.58 -4.70 1.22
CA LEU A 281 -8.73 -4.20 2.31
C LEU A 281 -9.24 -2.83 2.81
N LEU A 282 -9.52 -1.91 1.89
CA LEU A 282 -10.03 -0.58 2.21
C LEU A 282 -11.41 -0.65 2.88
N SER A 283 -12.29 -1.53 2.41
CA SER A 283 -13.62 -1.73 2.98
C SER A 283 -13.55 -2.23 4.41
N GLU A 284 -12.70 -3.22 4.69
CA GLU A 284 -12.48 -3.75 6.04
C GLU A 284 -11.79 -2.73 6.95
N LEU A 285 -10.83 -1.98 6.41
CA LEU A 285 -10.15 -0.91 7.13
C LEU A 285 -11.13 0.20 7.54
N ALA A 286 -11.95 0.71 6.61
CA ALA A 286 -12.95 1.74 6.88
C ALA A 286 -14.05 1.28 7.84
N ARG A 287 -14.33 -0.04 7.89
CA ARG A 287 -15.24 -0.63 8.88
C ARG A 287 -14.63 -0.56 10.29
N ARG A 288 -13.39 -1.03 10.46
CA ARG A 288 -12.70 -1.02 11.76
C ARG A 288 -12.41 0.39 12.27
N GLU A 289 -12.07 1.32 11.38
CA GLU A 289 -11.88 2.74 11.73
C GLU A 289 -13.17 3.33 12.31
N LYS A 290 -14.33 3.01 11.72
CA LYS A 290 -15.64 3.45 12.22
C LYS A 290 -15.92 2.89 13.61
N ASP A 291 -15.71 1.58 13.80
CA ASP A 291 -15.98 0.89 15.06
C ASP A 291 -15.08 1.41 16.19
N ALA A 292 -13.85 1.81 15.87
CA ALA A 292 -12.89 2.38 16.81
C ALA A 292 -13.01 3.91 16.98
N GLY A 293 -13.85 4.59 16.20
CA GLY A 293 -13.96 6.06 16.21
C GLY A 293 -12.68 6.78 15.76
N ILE A 294 -11.87 6.13 14.92
CA ILE A 294 -10.60 6.67 14.44
C ILE A 294 -10.83 7.36 13.09
N PHE A 295 -10.28 8.57 12.94
CA PHE A 295 -10.24 9.29 11.67
C PHE A 295 -8.86 9.14 11.02
N PRO A 296 -8.78 8.75 9.74
CA PRO A 296 -7.52 8.66 9.03
C PRO A 296 -7.01 10.04 8.64
N GLU A 297 -5.71 10.14 8.33
CA GLU A 297 -5.14 11.35 7.72
C GLU A 297 -5.70 11.51 6.29
N ALA A 298 -6.11 12.73 5.93
CA ALA A 298 -6.82 13.02 4.68
C ALA A 298 -6.02 12.65 3.42
N ASP A 299 -4.70 12.87 3.43
CA ASP A 299 -3.78 12.51 2.35
C ASP A 299 -3.72 11.00 2.11
N VAL A 300 -3.52 10.22 3.18
CA VAL A 300 -3.50 8.76 3.13
C VAL A 300 -4.87 8.20 2.71
N ASP A 301 -5.95 8.80 3.20
CA ASP A 301 -7.31 8.39 2.84
C ASP A 301 -7.66 8.63 1.40
N LEU A 302 -7.33 9.82 0.89
CA LEU A 302 -7.50 10.14 -0.52
C LEU A 302 -6.73 9.15 -1.40
N PHE A 303 -5.45 8.90 -1.08
CA PHE A 303 -4.62 7.99 -1.87
C PHE A 303 -5.14 6.54 -1.85
N MET A 304 -5.46 5.99 -0.68
CA MET A 304 -5.97 4.62 -0.58
C MET A 304 -7.31 4.44 -1.29
N LYS A 305 -8.20 5.42 -1.19
CA LYS A 305 -9.50 5.40 -1.90
C LYS A 305 -9.30 5.50 -3.41
N ALA A 306 -8.53 6.49 -3.88
CA ALA A 306 -8.30 6.71 -5.31
C ALA A 306 -7.61 5.52 -5.99
N THR A 307 -6.72 4.79 -5.29
CA THR A 307 -6.04 3.61 -5.84
C THR A 307 -6.86 2.31 -5.74
N ALA A 308 -7.95 2.31 -4.96
CA ALA A 308 -8.83 1.15 -4.78
C ALA A 308 -10.13 1.21 -5.59
N MET A 309 -10.42 2.33 -6.29
CA MET A 309 -11.62 2.46 -7.10
C MET A 309 -11.46 1.87 -8.50
N GLU A 310 -12.46 1.10 -8.93
CA GLU A 310 -12.53 0.55 -10.28
C GLU A 310 -13.07 1.58 -11.29
N GLY A 311 -12.67 1.44 -12.56
CA GLY A 311 -13.26 2.18 -13.68
C GLY A 311 -12.69 3.59 -13.94
N VAL A 312 -11.63 3.99 -13.24
CA VAL A 312 -10.93 5.27 -13.52
C VAL A 312 -9.92 5.07 -14.65
N GLU A 313 -10.01 5.87 -15.72
CA GLU A 313 -9.19 5.70 -16.94
C GLU A 313 -7.69 5.95 -16.72
N SER A 314 -7.34 6.89 -15.84
CA SER A 314 -5.97 7.18 -15.42
C SER A 314 -5.87 6.99 -13.92
N SER A 315 -4.98 6.12 -13.49
CA SER A 315 -4.88 5.77 -12.07
C SER A 315 -3.92 6.71 -11.34
N LEU A 316 -4.31 7.16 -10.14
CA LEU A 316 -3.42 7.91 -9.24
C LEU A 316 -2.14 7.12 -8.93
N ILE A 317 -2.19 5.78 -9.00
CA ILE A 317 -1.00 4.93 -8.81
C ILE A 317 0.03 5.13 -9.92
N THR A 318 -0.41 5.43 -11.15
CA THR A 318 0.48 5.72 -12.27
C THR A 318 1.20 7.04 -12.00
N ASP A 319 0.43 8.08 -11.65
CA ASP A 319 0.96 9.42 -11.38
C ASP A 319 1.95 9.38 -10.19
N TYR A 320 1.66 8.59 -9.16
CA TYR A 320 2.58 8.31 -8.04
C TYR A 320 3.84 7.55 -8.46
N THR A 321 3.72 6.52 -9.31
CA THR A 321 4.87 5.69 -9.72
C THR A 321 5.85 6.44 -10.64
N LEU A 322 5.34 7.41 -11.40
CA LEU A 322 6.15 8.26 -12.29
C LEU A 322 6.90 9.37 -11.56
N LYS A 323 6.52 9.67 -10.31
CA LYS A 323 7.11 10.73 -9.49
C LYS A 323 8.33 10.23 -8.72
#